data_AF-A0A954YSR1-F1
#
_entry.id   AF-A0A954YSR1-F1
#
_cell.length_a   1.000
_cell.length_b   1.000
_cell.length_c   1.000
_cell.angle_alpha   90.00
_cell.angle_beta   90.00
_cell.angle_gamma   90.00
#
_symmetry.space_group_name_H-M   'P 1'
#
loop_
_entity.id
_entity.type
_entity.pdbx_description
1 polymer ?
#
loop_
_entity_poly.entity_id
_entity_poly.type
_entity_poly.pdbx_seq_one_letter_code
_entity_poly.pdbx_strand_id
1 'polypeptide(L)' 'MHEATCSQCGAQTTVPFKPTSGRPVLCRDCFRASRN' A
#
# COMPACT_ATOMS: atom_id res chain seq x y z
N MET A 1 0.43 -5.43 12.81
CA MET A 1 0.44 -4.55 11.62
C MET A 1 1.77 -4.74 10.93
N HIS A 2 1.79 -5.05 9.64
CA HIS A 2 3.03 -5.19 8.87
C HIS A 2 3.38 -3.85 8.23
N GLU A 3 4.64 -3.44 8.38
CA GLU A 3 5.20 -2.33 7.64
C GLU A 3 5.27 -2.69 6.15
N ALA A 4 4.78 -1.77 5.32
CA ALA A 4 4.80 -1.90 3.88
C ALA A 4 5.01 -0.52 3.27
N THR A 5 5.63 -0.50 2.10
CA THR A 5 5.88 0.73 1.36
C THR A 5 4.87 0.84 0.24
N CYS A 6 4.25 2.02 0.10
CA CYS A 6 3.33 2.28 -1.00
C CYS A 6 4.06 2.14 -2.33
N SER A 7 3.60 1.23 -3.20
CA SER A 7 4.18 0.99 -4.52
C SER A 7 3.97 2.15 -5.49
N GLN A 8 3.08 3.10 -5.18
CA GLN A 8 2.87 4.30 -6.01
C GLN A 8 3.70 5.51 -5.55
N CYS A 9 3.66 5.86 -4.27
CA CYS A 9 4.29 7.09 -3.76
C CYS A 9 5.53 6.85 -2.90
N GLY A 10 5.86 5.60 -2.55
CA GLY A 10 6.99 5.28 -1.68
C GLY A 10 6.77 5.59 -0.20
N ALA A 11 5.56 6.01 0.20
CA ALA A 11 5.27 6.30 1.60
C ALA A 11 5.23 5.03 2.47
N GLN A 12 5.76 5.12 3.67
CA GLN A 12 5.67 4.06 4.68
C GLN A 12 4.23 3.98 5.21
N THR A 13 3.64 2.78 5.15
CA THR A 13 2.30 2.51 5.65
C THR A 13 2.27 1.20 6.42
N THR A 14 1.32 1.07 7.33
CA THR A 14 1.06 -0.18 8.05
C THR A 14 -0.19 -0.84 7.50
N VAL A 15 -0.07 -2.12 7.15
CA VAL A 15 -1.17 -2.92 6.63
C VAL A 15 -1.48 -4.09 7.57
N PRO A 16 -2.75 -4.52 7.68
CA PRO A 16 -3.12 -5.66 8.53
C PRO A 16 -2.82 -7.02 7.89
N PHE A 17 -2.38 -7.04 6.62
CA PHE A 17 -2.07 -8.25 5.86
C PHE A 17 -0.57 -8.31 5.53
N LYS A 18 -0.05 -9.52 5.26
CA LYS A 18 1.34 -9.69 4.86
C LYS A 18 1.53 -9.18 3.42
N PRO A 19 2.42 -8.19 3.15
CA PRO A 19 2.70 -7.74 1.80
C PRO A 19 3.20 -8.94 0.98
N THR A 20 2.53 -9.21 -0.15
CA THR A 20 2.80 -10.35 -1.03
C THR A 20 3.37 -9.83 -2.34
N SER A 21 4.39 -10.50 -2.88
CA SER A 21 5.17 -10.02 -4.05
C SER A 21 4.38 -9.90 -5.36
N GLY A 22 3.09 -10.25 -5.38
CA GLY A 22 2.21 -10.15 -6.54
C GLY A 22 1.11 -9.07 -6.43
N ARG A 23 0.95 -8.40 -5.28
CA ARG A 23 -0.08 -7.35 -5.12
C ARG A 23 0.59 -6.03 -4.70
N PRO A 24 0.42 -4.93 -5.46
CA PRO A 24 0.96 -3.64 -5.07
C PRO A 24 0.28 -3.18 -3.77
N VAL A 25 1.08 -2.79 -2.78
CA VAL A 25 0.57 -2.18 -1.57
C VAL A 25 0.38 -0.70 -1.86
N LEU A 26 -0.83 -0.20 -1.69
CA LEU A 26 -1.12 1.22 -1.85
C LEU A 26 -1.45 1.82 -0.49
N CYS A 27 -0.94 3.03 -0.22
CA CYS A 27 -1.40 3.79 0.92
C CYS A 27 -2.87 4.21 0.74
N ARG A 28 -3.50 4.66 1.82
CA ARG A 28 -4.91 5.11 1.82
C ARG A 28 -5.20 6.13 0.72
N ASP A 29 -4.26 7.03 0.45
CA ASP A 29 -4.39 8.11 -0.53
C ASP A 29 -4.28 7.60 -1.95
N CYS A 30 -3.23 6.83 -2.27
CA CYS A 30 -3.06 6.19 -3.58
C CYS A 30 -4.18 5.20 -3.89
N PHE A 31 -4.67 4.46 -2.88
CA PHE A 31 -5.81 3.55 -3.05
C PHE A 31 -7.11 4.31 -3.36
N ARG A 32 -7.34 5.46 -2.73
CA ARG A 32 -8.47 6.34 -3.08
C ARG A 32 -8.31 6.94 -4.47
N ALA A 33 -7.11 7.40 -4.82
CA ALA A 33 -6.80 7.98 -6.12
C ALA A 33 -6.95 6.98 -7.27
N SER A 34 -6.56 5.71 -7.08
CA SER A 34 -6.68 4.65 -8.10
C SER A 34 -8.12 4.21 -8.37
N ARG A 35 -9.09 4.63 -7.54
CA ARG A 35 -10.49 4.19 -7.61
C ARG A 35 -11.41 5.23 -8.27
N ASN A 36 -10.83 6.32 -8.79
CA ASN A 36 -11.48 7.41 -9.52
C ASN A 36 -10.85 7.58 -10.90
#